data_AF-A0A428S742-F1
#
_entry.id   AF-A0A428S742-F1
#
_cell.length_a   1.000
_cell.length_b   1.000
_cell.length_c   1.000
_cell.angle_alpha   90.00
_cell.angle_beta   90.00
_cell.angle_gamma   90.00
#
_symmetry.space_group_name_H-M   'P 1'
#
loop_
_entity.id
_entity.type
_entity.pdbx_description
1 polymer ?
#
loop_
_entity_poly.entity_id
_entity_poly.type
_entity_poly.pdbx_seq_one_letter_code
_entity_poly.pdbx_strand_id
1 'polypeptide(L)'
;MAPESDVATAEARGSKDLHDDTTKQDVSTGIVIPTLVEGEMPTTTKWEIWSWYAYYIGSNGLALFNFGPTAFQNLLDQAASKDTGLLHFAGRARDINSIVLLANGLSFALQAILFLIIGAYADFGTGRRWILLVWSIISYGVGFGWLGVQDPSKWQTATGLYIVGLIGYQMTLTYWTAAFPSLARNTPQLRDVALQYESGEITQQEMDRKDEVERSRLSNVAFYIQSIGEVVILAMIVGIMFGVKVDKSVANNNRGLSVLIAFATACWLILSIPWFILEKERPGMKVPDHLNMVTVGFWQLWRALGQVWQLKQSLIYLVGYFLLGDSLNTTVTVIATLQNQVVSYETLTLTYLLIVGIAAQAIGIGAFLAHPEAIQPQCQIHVQRSHGLYYALRWLGYDWQLD
;
A
#
# COMPACT_ATOMS: atom_id res chain seq x y z
N MET A 1 -13.69 21.75 79.44
CA MET A 1 -12.66 22.58 78.80
C MET A 1 -11.91 21.65 77.87
N ALA A 2 -12.11 21.77 76.55
CA ALA A 2 -11.31 21.10 75.50
C ALA A 2 -9.90 21.77 75.42
N PRO A 3 -8.89 21.25 74.67
CA PRO A 3 -8.87 20.89 73.22
C PRO A 3 -8.23 19.49 72.96
N GLU A 4 -8.34 18.78 71.84
CA GLU A 4 -8.14 19.00 70.38
C GLU A 4 -6.66 19.08 69.92
N SER A 5 -6.32 18.32 68.85
CA SER A 5 -5.03 18.13 68.12
C SER A 5 -3.97 17.23 68.81
N ASP A 6 -3.33 16.22 68.19
CA ASP A 6 -2.83 15.98 66.82
C ASP A 6 -2.94 14.45 66.50
N VAL A 7 -3.46 13.91 65.38
CA VAL A 7 -3.32 14.14 63.92
C VAL A 7 -1.91 13.89 63.33
N ALA A 8 -0.84 13.78 64.13
CA ALA A 8 0.53 13.73 63.59
C ALA A 8 1.25 12.36 63.58
N THR A 9 0.60 11.24 63.89
CA THR A 9 1.27 9.91 63.91
C THR A 9 0.74 8.87 62.92
N ALA A 10 -0.19 9.25 62.04
CA ALA A 10 -0.69 8.39 60.97
C ALA A 10 0.02 8.59 59.61
N GLU A 11 0.79 9.67 59.44
CA GLU A 11 1.44 10.02 58.16
C GLU A 11 2.85 9.41 57.94
N ALA A 12 3.38 8.61 58.86
CA ALA A 12 4.74 8.05 58.75
C ALA A 12 4.81 6.57 58.34
N ARG A 13 3.71 5.93 57.92
CA ARG A 13 3.68 4.52 57.50
C ARG A 13 3.19 4.26 56.06
N GLY A 14 3.00 5.30 55.26
CA GLY A 14 2.44 5.20 53.89
C GLY A 14 3.43 5.38 52.74
N SER A 15 4.75 5.26 52.94
CA SER A 15 5.73 5.69 51.92
C SER A 15 6.79 4.64 51.51
N LYS A 16 6.54 3.33 51.65
CA LYS A 16 7.54 2.33 51.23
C LYS A 16 7.13 1.15 50.36
N ASP A 17 5.85 0.96 50.03
CA ASP A 17 5.41 -0.22 49.28
C ASP A 17 4.67 0.10 47.97
N LEU A 18 5.09 1.14 47.22
CA LEU A 18 4.44 1.53 45.95
C LEU A 18 5.32 1.36 44.70
N HIS A 19 6.31 0.47 44.73
CA HIS A 19 7.17 0.21 43.56
C HIS A 19 7.42 -1.27 43.22
N ASP A 20 6.66 -2.23 43.76
CA ASP A 20 6.92 -3.65 43.47
C ASP A 20 5.66 -4.54 43.46
N ASP A 21 4.64 -4.23 42.65
CA ASP A 21 3.55 -5.20 42.39
C ASP A 21 2.78 -5.03 41.05
N THR A 22 3.45 -4.60 39.97
CA THR A 22 2.82 -4.59 38.61
C THR A 22 3.07 -5.88 37.80
N THR A 23 3.55 -6.95 38.43
CA THR A 23 3.65 -8.29 37.80
C THR A 23 2.51 -9.21 38.24
N LYS A 24 1.26 -8.76 38.07
CA LYS A 24 0.11 -9.67 38.07
C LYS A 24 -0.44 -9.78 36.65
N GLN A 25 -0.02 -10.87 36.02
CA GLN A 25 -0.62 -11.42 34.82
C GLN A 25 -2.13 -11.60 35.05
N ASP A 26 -2.94 -10.72 34.48
CA ASP A 26 -4.37 -10.97 34.34
C ASP A 26 -4.59 -11.83 33.08
N VAL A 27 -4.42 -13.14 33.26
CA VAL A 27 -4.81 -14.17 32.29
C VAL A 27 -6.32 -14.36 32.39
N SER A 28 -7.11 -13.35 31.97
CA SER A 28 -8.58 -13.52 31.94
C SER A 28 -9.34 -12.63 30.95
N THR A 29 -8.75 -12.20 29.83
CA THR A 29 -9.53 -11.89 28.59
C THR A 29 -8.58 -11.72 27.42
N GLY A 30 -8.68 -12.62 26.43
CA GLY A 30 -7.70 -12.82 25.36
C GLY A 30 -7.70 -11.76 24.25
N ILE A 31 -7.34 -10.53 24.59
CA ILE A 31 -6.80 -9.56 23.62
C ILE A 31 -5.44 -9.14 24.17
N VAL A 32 -4.38 -9.80 23.70
CA VAL A 32 -3.02 -9.29 23.90
C VAL A 32 -2.93 -8.04 23.05
N ILE A 33 -3.24 -6.88 23.63
CA ILE A 33 -2.90 -5.59 23.03
C ILE A 33 -1.37 -5.61 22.97
N PRO A 34 -0.77 -5.60 21.76
CA PRO A 34 0.68 -5.58 21.65
C PRO A 34 1.19 -4.38 22.42
N THR A 35 2.13 -4.60 23.34
CA THR A 35 2.72 -3.54 24.16
C THR A 35 3.30 -2.51 23.20
N LEU A 36 2.62 -1.37 23.04
CA LEU A 36 3.16 -0.22 22.33
C LEU A 36 4.48 0.11 23.03
N VAL A 37 5.49 0.51 22.26
CA VAL A 37 6.76 0.92 22.85
C VAL A 37 6.47 2.15 23.72
N GLU A 38 6.53 1.97 25.04
CA GLU A 38 6.48 3.05 26.00
C GLU A 38 7.62 4.04 25.72
N GLY A 39 7.26 5.29 25.41
CA GLY A 39 8.19 6.38 25.11
C GLY A 39 7.52 7.50 24.31
N GLU A 40 8.04 8.72 24.43
CA GLU A 40 7.59 9.85 23.60
C GLU A 40 7.91 9.57 22.12
N MET A 41 6.88 9.26 21.33
CA MET A 41 7.03 9.12 19.89
C MET A 41 7.26 10.49 19.23
N PRO A 42 8.14 10.57 18.20
CA PRO A 42 8.43 11.83 17.55
C PRO A 42 7.21 12.36 16.79
N THR A 43 6.89 13.64 17.01
CA THR A 43 5.82 14.33 16.28
C THR A 43 6.13 14.39 14.78
N THR A 44 5.13 14.04 13.99
CA THR A 44 5.16 14.10 12.53
C THR A 44 5.29 15.55 12.07
N THR A 45 6.28 15.82 11.22
CA THR A 45 6.51 17.16 10.68
C THR A 45 5.83 17.35 9.34
N LYS A 46 5.58 18.61 8.96
CA LYS A 46 5.05 18.93 7.63
C LYS A 46 5.97 18.41 6.51
N TRP A 47 7.28 18.53 6.68
CA TRP A 47 8.27 18.04 5.71
C TRP A 47 8.25 16.52 5.57
N GLU A 48 8.03 15.82 6.68
CA GLU A 48 7.89 14.36 6.66
C GLU A 48 6.63 13.93 5.90
N ILE A 49 5.49 14.61 6.10
CA ILE A 49 4.25 14.36 5.34
C ILE A 49 4.46 14.64 3.84
N TRP A 50 5.08 15.78 3.49
CA TRP A 50 5.38 16.10 2.09
C TRP A 50 6.36 15.11 1.46
N SER A 51 7.32 14.58 2.22
CA SER A 51 8.21 13.53 1.76
C SER A 51 7.48 12.20 1.53
N TRP A 52 6.49 11.89 2.38
CA TRP A 52 5.61 10.73 2.20
C TRP A 52 4.77 10.85 0.91
N TYR A 53 4.22 12.04 0.65
CA TYR A 53 3.52 12.34 -0.60
C TYR A 53 4.46 12.28 -1.81
N ALA A 54 5.67 12.84 -1.72
CA ALA A 54 6.65 12.80 -2.80
C ALA A 54 7.03 11.37 -3.17
N TYR A 55 7.25 10.50 -2.17
CA TYR A 55 7.48 9.09 -2.41
C TYR A 55 6.34 8.48 -3.24
N TYR A 56 5.09 8.83 -2.94
CA TYR A 56 3.92 8.31 -3.66
C TYR A 56 3.83 8.82 -5.10
N ILE A 57 4.11 10.10 -5.34
CA ILE A 57 4.21 10.66 -6.70
C ILE A 57 5.23 9.86 -7.52
N GLY A 58 6.37 9.54 -6.92
CA GLY A 58 7.42 8.74 -7.56
C GLY A 58 6.99 7.29 -7.79
N SER A 59 6.44 6.66 -6.76
CA SER A 59 5.97 5.26 -6.74
C SER A 59 4.56 5.11 -7.30
N ASN A 60 4.22 5.85 -8.37
CA ASN A 60 2.89 5.87 -9.00
C ASN A 60 2.58 4.62 -9.86
N GLY A 61 3.58 3.75 -10.08
CA GLY A 61 3.42 2.52 -10.87
C GLY A 61 3.64 2.69 -12.37
N LEU A 62 3.92 3.88 -12.90
CA LEU A 62 4.21 4.09 -14.33
C LEU A 62 5.36 3.21 -14.81
N ALA A 63 6.47 3.14 -14.05
CA ALA A 63 7.67 2.40 -14.45
C ALA A 63 7.43 0.88 -14.52
N LEU A 64 7.29 0.22 -13.36
CA LEU A 64 7.32 -1.23 -13.26
C LEU A 64 5.94 -1.90 -13.39
N PHE A 65 4.86 -1.16 -13.12
CA PHE A 65 3.50 -1.70 -13.10
C PHE A 65 2.70 -1.39 -14.38
N ASN A 66 3.07 -0.35 -15.14
CA ASN A 66 2.46 -0.03 -16.43
C ASN A 66 3.40 -0.29 -17.61
N PHE A 67 4.43 0.56 -17.80
CA PHE A 67 5.31 0.45 -18.96
C PHE A 67 6.14 -0.84 -18.98
N GLY A 68 6.53 -1.37 -17.82
CA GLY A 68 7.19 -2.67 -17.69
C GLY A 68 6.40 -3.83 -18.34
N PRO A 69 5.16 -4.11 -17.91
CA PRO A 69 4.31 -5.10 -18.58
C PRO A 69 4.09 -4.82 -20.06
N THR A 70 3.94 -3.56 -20.49
CA THR A 70 3.81 -3.24 -21.92
C THR A 70 5.08 -3.59 -22.69
N ALA A 71 6.27 -3.23 -22.17
CA ALA A 71 7.56 -3.58 -22.77
C ALA A 71 7.75 -5.10 -22.83
N PHE A 72 7.39 -5.80 -21.77
CA PHE A 72 7.43 -7.26 -21.72
C PHE A 72 6.56 -7.90 -22.80
N GLN A 73 5.28 -7.51 -22.88
CA GLN A 73 4.34 -8.05 -23.85
C GLN A 73 4.76 -7.73 -25.29
N ASN A 74 5.19 -6.50 -25.55
CA ASN A 74 5.69 -6.06 -26.84
C ASN A 74 6.91 -6.88 -27.32
N LEU A 75 7.83 -7.24 -26.41
CA LEU A 75 8.97 -8.09 -26.75
C LEU A 75 8.57 -9.56 -26.99
N LEU A 76 7.62 -10.09 -26.22
CA LEU A 76 7.06 -11.42 -26.46
C LEU A 76 6.38 -11.49 -27.84
N ASP A 77 5.60 -10.47 -28.19
CA ASP A 77 4.91 -10.38 -29.47
C ASP A 77 5.88 -10.40 -30.65
N GLN A 78 6.97 -9.64 -30.55
CA GLN A 78 8.02 -9.61 -31.57
C GLN A 78 8.87 -10.88 -31.61
N ALA A 79 9.01 -11.58 -30.49
CA ALA A 79 9.79 -12.81 -30.39
C ALA A 79 9.00 -14.05 -30.85
N ALA A 80 7.67 -14.01 -30.75
CA ALA A 80 6.81 -15.12 -31.15
C ALA A 80 6.97 -15.45 -32.63
N SER A 81 6.92 -16.73 -32.96
CA SER A 81 6.97 -17.15 -34.37
C SER A 81 5.79 -16.57 -35.12
N LYS A 82 6.03 -15.93 -36.26
CA LYS A 82 4.97 -15.32 -37.08
C LYS A 82 3.96 -16.34 -37.61
N ASP A 83 4.36 -17.60 -37.72
CA ASP A 83 3.53 -18.66 -38.28
C ASP A 83 2.60 -19.31 -37.23
N THR A 84 3.03 -19.36 -35.98
CA THR A 84 2.28 -20.05 -34.91
C THR A 84 1.83 -19.13 -33.78
N GLY A 85 2.46 -17.97 -33.60
CA GLY A 85 2.25 -17.09 -32.44
C GLY A 85 2.72 -17.68 -31.12
N LEU A 86 3.50 -18.77 -31.15
CA LEU A 86 3.90 -19.52 -29.96
C LEU A 86 5.36 -19.30 -29.61
N LEU A 87 5.64 -19.30 -28.31
CA LEU A 87 6.97 -19.30 -27.70
C LEU A 87 7.13 -20.51 -26.79
N HIS A 88 8.34 -21.05 -26.73
CA HIS A 88 8.65 -22.15 -25.82
C HIS A 88 8.94 -21.61 -24.41
N PHE A 89 7.96 -21.72 -23.52
CA PHE A 89 8.03 -21.21 -22.15
C PHE A 89 7.67 -22.31 -21.15
N ALA A 90 8.45 -22.46 -20.07
CA ALA A 90 8.30 -23.48 -19.03
C ALA A 90 7.93 -24.88 -19.58
N GLY A 91 8.71 -25.36 -20.57
CA GLY A 91 8.64 -26.71 -21.11
C GLY A 91 7.51 -26.99 -22.13
N ARG A 92 6.73 -25.97 -22.54
CA ARG A 92 5.67 -26.12 -23.55
C ARG A 92 5.64 -24.92 -24.50
N ALA A 93 5.12 -25.14 -25.70
CA ALA A 93 4.76 -24.04 -26.61
C ALA A 93 3.51 -23.34 -26.06
N ARG A 94 3.59 -22.02 -25.86
CA ARG A 94 2.53 -21.19 -25.28
C ARG A 94 2.36 -19.91 -26.07
N ASP A 95 1.13 -19.42 -26.13
CA ASP A 95 0.83 -18.10 -26.65
C ASP A 95 1.27 -17.01 -25.65
N ILE A 96 1.34 -15.77 -26.13
CA ILE A 96 1.81 -14.61 -25.38
C ILE A 96 0.97 -14.38 -24.11
N ASN A 97 -0.36 -14.47 -24.21
CA ASN A 97 -1.26 -14.24 -23.08
C ASN A 97 -1.04 -15.29 -21.99
N SER A 98 -0.88 -16.56 -22.36
CA SER A 98 -0.56 -17.62 -21.41
C SER A 98 0.76 -17.37 -20.67
N ILE A 99 1.80 -16.90 -21.37
CA ILE A 99 3.10 -16.57 -20.74
C ILE A 99 2.93 -15.42 -19.74
N VAL A 100 2.21 -14.35 -20.13
CA VAL A 100 1.96 -13.18 -19.27
C VAL A 100 1.18 -13.58 -18.01
N LEU A 101 0.11 -14.36 -18.17
CA LEU A 101 -0.69 -14.84 -17.04
C LEU A 101 0.11 -15.74 -16.10
N LEU A 102 0.97 -16.62 -16.63
CA LEU A 102 1.84 -17.46 -15.81
C LEU A 102 2.90 -16.64 -15.06
N ALA A 103 3.50 -15.65 -15.71
CA ALA A 103 4.46 -14.74 -15.07
C ALA A 103 3.80 -13.93 -13.95
N ASN A 104 2.57 -13.45 -14.16
CA ASN A 104 1.76 -12.80 -13.13
C ASN A 104 1.45 -13.74 -11.96
N GLY A 105 0.92 -14.93 -12.24
CA GLY A 105 0.60 -15.91 -11.20
C GLY A 105 1.83 -16.30 -10.38
N LEU A 106 2.99 -16.47 -11.03
CA LEU A 106 4.25 -16.72 -10.35
C LEU A 106 4.67 -15.52 -9.47
N SER A 107 4.50 -14.29 -9.96
CA SER A 107 4.80 -13.07 -9.20
C SER A 107 3.95 -13.01 -7.93
N PHE A 108 2.64 -13.25 -8.01
CA PHE A 108 1.76 -13.27 -6.83
C PHE A 108 2.09 -14.39 -5.86
N ALA A 109 2.39 -15.59 -6.35
CA ALA A 109 2.80 -16.71 -5.50
C ALA A 109 4.09 -16.38 -4.72
N LEU A 110 5.08 -15.79 -5.39
CA LEU A 110 6.31 -15.34 -4.75
C LEU A 110 6.07 -14.20 -3.76
N GLN A 111 5.21 -13.24 -4.08
CA GLN A 111 4.81 -12.17 -3.15
C GLN A 111 4.16 -12.75 -1.89
N ALA A 112 3.26 -13.72 -2.02
CA ALA A 112 2.63 -14.36 -0.87
C ALA A 112 3.68 -15.03 0.06
N ILE A 113 4.65 -15.74 -0.52
CA ILE A 113 5.76 -16.33 0.25
C ILE A 113 6.58 -15.24 0.94
N LEU A 114 6.92 -14.16 0.23
CA LEU A 114 7.66 -13.04 0.80
C LEU A 114 6.89 -12.38 1.95
N PHE A 115 5.59 -12.12 1.81
CA PHE A 115 4.78 -11.54 2.88
C PHE A 115 4.67 -12.46 4.10
N LEU A 116 4.68 -13.78 3.93
CA LEU A 116 4.75 -14.69 5.08
C LEU A 116 6.08 -14.60 5.84
N ILE A 117 7.20 -14.41 5.14
CA ILE A 117 8.53 -14.40 5.74
C ILE A 117 8.87 -13.05 6.37
N ILE A 118 8.59 -11.96 5.65
CA ILE A 118 9.01 -10.60 6.05
C ILE A 118 7.85 -9.68 6.44
N GLY A 119 6.59 -10.08 6.26
CA GLY A 119 5.43 -9.23 6.52
C GLY A 119 5.36 -8.68 7.94
N ALA A 120 5.82 -9.45 8.94
CA ALA A 120 5.88 -9.01 10.33
C ALA A 120 6.69 -7.71 10.53
N TYR A 121 7.70 -7.45 9.70
CA TYR A 121 8.49 -6.22 9.79
C TYR A 121 7.70 -4.94 9.45
N ALA A 122 6.49 -5.06 8.88
CA ALA A 122 5.62 -3.91 8.66
C ALA A 122 5.09 -3.36 9.99
N ASP A 123 4.79 -4.25 10.94
CA ASP A 123 4.13 -3.91 12.20
C ASP A 123 5.06 -3.99 13.42
N PHE A 124 6.15 -4.75 13.35
CA PHE A 124 7.07 -5.01 14.47
C PHE A 124 8.45 -4.37 14.28
N GLY A 125 9.00 -3.88 15.40
CA GLY A 125 10.36 -3.33 15.46
C GLY A 125 10.57 -2.11 14.54
N THR A 126 11.80 -1.92 14.07
CA THR A 126 12.20 -0.75 13.25
C THR A 126 12.64 -1.13 11.83
N GLY A 127 12.45 -2.39 11.44
CA GLY A 127 12.96 -2.92 10.16
C GLY A 127 12.16 -2.48 8.92
N ARG A 128 10.94 -1.93 9.09
CA ARG A 128 10.10 -1.45 7.98
C ARG A 128 10.86 -0.56 6.99
N ARG A 129 11.57 0.46 7.51
CA ARG A 129 12.32 1.42 6.68
C ARG A 129 13.41 0.77 5.83
N TRP A 130 14.08 -0.25 6.39
CA TRP A 130 15.17 -0.95 5.73
C TRP A 130 14.67 -1.86 4.62
N ILE A 131 13.55 -2.55 4.86
CA ILE A 131 12.89 -3.36 3.84
C ILE A 131 12.40 -2.49 2.70
N LEU A 132 11.78 -1.35 3.01
CA LEU A 132 11.37 -0.37 2.01
C LEU A 132 12.58 0.06 1.17
N LEU A 133 13.67 0.47 1.80
CA LEU A 133 14.89 0.92 1.11
C LEU A 133 15.48 -0.17 0.21
N VAL A 134 15.62 -1.40 0.70
CA VAL A 134 16.16 -2.53 -0.09
C VAL A 134 15.30 -2.81 -1.31
N TRP A 135 13.97 -2.89 -1.14
CA TRP A 135 13.07 -3.13 -2.27
C TRP A 135 12.99 -1.95 -3.23
N SER A 136 13.15 -0.72 -2.75
CA SER A 136 13.29 0.46 -3.62
C SER A 136 14.55 0.38 -4.46
N ILE A 137 15.70 0.03 -3.87
CA ILE A 137 16.96 -0.16 -4.61
C ILE A 137 16.84 -1.28 -5.66
N ILE A 138 16.23 -2.41 -5.31
CA ILE A 138 15.96 -3.50 -6.25
C ILE A 138 15.07 -3.01 -7.39
N SER A 139 14.01 -2.29 -7.06
CA SER A 139 13.07 -1.75 -8.05
C SER A 139 13.73 -0.72 -8.97
N TYR A 140 14.61 0.15 -8.45
CA TYR A 140 15.41 1.06 -9.28
C TYR A 140 16.34 0.30 -10.21
N GLY A 141 17.02 -0.72 -9.70
CA GLY A 141 17.89 -1.59 -10.49
C GLY A 141 17.15 -2.27 -11.63
N VAL A 142 15.95 -2.80 -11.37
CA VAL A 142 15.08 -3.38 -12.41
C VAL A 142 14.62 -2.33 -13.41
N GLY A 143 14.17 -1.17 -12.93
CA GLY A 143 13.70 -0.07 -13.76
C GLY A 143 14.76 0.45 -14.74
N PHE A 144 16.00 0.64 -14.27
CA PHE A 144 17.12 0.96 -15.16
C PHE A 144 17.59 -0.24 -15.99
N GLY A 145 17.43 -1.47 -15.49
CA GLY A 145 17.75 -2.71 -16.20
C GLY A 145 16.99 -2.87 -17.52
N TRP A 146 15.78 -2.32 -17.62
CA TRP A 146 15.00 -2.29 -18.87
C TRP A 146 15.71 -1.56 -20.03
N LEU A 147 16.69 -0.68 -19.76
CA LEU A 147 17.51 -0.06 -20.81
C LEU A 147 18.34 -1.09 -21.59
N GLY A 148 18.71 -2.22 -20.97
CA GLY A 148 19.49 -3.29 -21.61
C GLY A 148 18.66 -4.30 -22.41
N VAL A 149 17.32 -4.20 -22.33
CA VAL A 149 16.37 -5.19 -22.86
C VAL A 149 15.45 -4.52 -23.88
N GLN A 150 15.99 -4.32 -25.08
CA GLN A 150 15.29 -3.71 -26.23
C GLN A 150 15.09 -4.69 -27.39
N ASP A 151 15.84 -5.80 -27.38
CA ASP A 151 15.86 -6.80 -28.44
C ASP A 151 14.85 -7.93 -28.12
N PRO A 152 14.03 -8.36 -29.10
CA PRO A 152 13.09 -9.47 -28.91
C PRO A 152 13.77 -10.78 -28.48
N SER A 153 15.03 -11.00 -28.86
CA SER A 153 15.81 -12.18 -28.46
C SER A 153 16.04 -12.27 -26.95
N LYS A 154 15.87 -11.17 -26.20
CA LYS A 154 16.05 -11.10 -24.75
C LYS A 154 14.72 -11.23 -23.98
N TRP A 155 13.66 -11.75 -24.61
CA TRP A 155 12.34 -11.87 -23.99
C TRP A 155 12.36 -12.65 -22.66
N GLN A 156 13.25 -13.62 -22.47
CA GLN A 156 13.39 -14.33 -21.18
C GLN A 156 13.93 -13.41 -20.08
N THR A 157 14.86 -12.51 -20.43
CA THR A 157 15.36 -11.48 -19.50
C THR A 157 14.24 -10.48 -19.19
N ALA A 158 13.45 -10.11 -20.20
CA ALA A 158 12.26 -9.28 -20.00
C ALA A 158 11.24 -9.94 -19.05
N THR A 159 11.03 -11.26 -19.14
CA THR A 159 10.19 -12.00 -18.19
C THR A 159 10.72 -11.90 -16.76
N GLY A 160 12.04 -12.05 -16.57
CA GLY A 160 12.67 -11.90 -15.26
C GLY A 160 12.53 -10.49 -14.68
N LEU A 161 12.81 -9.45 -15.49
CA LEU A 161 12.63 -8.05 -15.10
C LEU A 161 11.17 -7.73 -14.78
N TYR A 162 10.22 -8.30 -15.53
CA TYR A 162 8.81 -8.14 -15.27
C TYR A 162 8.40 -8.74 -13.92
N ILE A 163 8.76 -9.99 -13.64
CA ILE A 163 8.43 -10.67 -12.39
C ILE A 163 9.04 -9.93 -11.19
N VAL A 164 10.34 -9.66 -11.23
CA VAL A 164 11.03 -8.96 -10.13
C VAL A 164 10.53 -7.53 -10.00
N GLY A 165 10.19 -6.87 -11.11
CA GLY A 165 9.64 -5.52 -11.12
C GLY A 165 8.26 -5.43 -10.47
N LEU A 166 7.36 -6.36 -10.77
CA LEU A 166 6.05 -6.45 -10.11
C LEU A 166 6.17 -6.73 -8.62
N ILE A 167 7.03 -7.69 -8.24
CA ILE A 167 7.31 -7.99 -6.84
C ILE A 167 7.87 -6.73 -6.15
N GLY A 168 8.91 -6.13 -6.72
CA GLY A 168 9.56 -4.94 -6.15
C GLY A 168 8.60 -3.78 -5.95
N TYR A 169 7.81 -3.47 -6.97
CA TYR A 169 6.78 -2.43 -6.87
C TYR A 169 5.78 -2.73 -5.74
N GLN A 170 5.22 -3.94 -5.70
CA GLN A 170 4.24 -4.29 -4.68
C GLN A 170 4.83 -4.24 -3.26
N MET A 171 6.06 -4.73 -3.08
CA MET A 171 6.76 -4.69 -1.80
C MET A 171 7.00 -3.24 -1.36
N THR A 172 7.45 -2.36 -2.26
CA THR A 172 7.64 -0.95 -1.90
C THR A 172 6.33 -0.27 -1.50
N LEU A 173 5.25 -0.51 -2.25
CA LEU A 173 3.94 0.06 -1.96
C LEU A 173 3.39 -0.42 -0.61
N THR A 174 3.53 -1.70 -0.30
CA THR A 174 3.05 -2.27 0.97
C THR A 174 3.80 -1.66 2.18
N TYR A 175 5.13 -1.61 2.15
CA TYR A 175 5.91 -1.10 3.30
C TYR A 175 5.88 0.42 3.43
N TRP A 176 5.68 1.14 2.32
CA TRP A 176 5.39 2.57 2.34
C TRP A 176 4.00 2.85 2.94
N THR A 177 2.98 2.07 2.55
CA THR A 177 1.61 2.21 3.10
C THR A 177 1.58 1.84 4.58
N ALA A 178 2.35 0.85 5.03
CA ALA A 178 2.46 0.49 6.44
C ALA A 178 3.00 1.62 7.34
N ALA A 179 3.69 2.62 6.76
CA ALA A 179 4.12 3.80 7.50
C ALA A 179 2.95 4.71 7.91
N PHE A 180 1.87 4.69 7.12
CA PHE A 180 0.79 5.68 7.17
C PHE A 180 0.06 5.74 8.53
N PRO A 181 -0.36 4.63 9.16
CA PRO A 181 -1.04 4.69 10.45
C PRO A 181 -0.20 5.36 11.53
N SER A 182 1.10 5.03 11.57
CA SER A 182 2.04 5.62 12.53
C SER A 182 2.31 7.09 12.23
N LEU A 183 2.43 7.46 10.95
CA LEU A 183 2.59 8.85 10.52
C LEU A 183 1.38 9.71 10.92
N ALA A 184 0.17 9.22 10.67
CA ALA A 184 -1.07 9.93 10.95
C ALA A 184 -1.30 10.13 12.45
N ARG A 185 -1.18 9.07 13.27
CA ARG A 185 -1.38 9.13 14.73
C ARG A 185 -0.49 10.15 15.43
N ASN A 186 0.70 10.41 14.89
CA ASN A 186 1.69 11.31 15.48
C ASN A 186 1.66 12.74 14.90
N THR A 187 0.61 13.10 14.16
CA THR A 187 0.39 14.48 13.75
C THR A 187 0.13 15.39 14.96
N PRO A 188 0.49 16.69 14.89
CA PRO A 188 0.18 17.63 15.97
C PRO A 188 -1.29 17.62 16.37
N GLN A 189 -2.19 17.58 15.37
CA GLN A 189 -3.63 17.55 15.57
C GLN A 189 -4.08 16.33 16.39
N LEU A 190 -3.62 15.13 16.05
CA LEU A 190 -4.01 13.92 16.77
C LEU A 190 -3.32 13.76 18.11
N ARG A 191 -2.13 14.36 18.31
CA ARG A 191 -1.53 14.47 19.64
C ARG A 191 -2.34 15.37 20.57
N ASP A 192 -2.81 16.52 20.08
CA ASP A 192 -3.67 17.41 20.86
C ASP A 192 -4.99 16.73 21.24
N VAL A 193 -5.56 15.94 20.31
CA VAL A 193 -6.75 15.11 20.57
C VAL A 193 -6.46 14.01 21.60
N ALA A 194 -5.30 13.36 21.54
CA ALA A 194 -4.91 12.37 22.54
C ALA A 194 -4.76 12.99 23.93
N LEU A 195 -4.18 14.19 24.04
CA LEU A 195 -4.09 14.93 25.29
C LEU A 195 -5.46 15.33 25.84
N GLN A 196 -6.40 15.74 24.98
CA GLN A 196 -7.80 16.02 25.37
C GLN A 196 -8.52 14.77 25.88
N TYR A 197 -8.19 13.60 25.33
CA TYR A 197 -8.74 12.34 25.80
C TYR A 197 -8.17 11.96 27.17
N GLU A 198 -6.84 12.10 27.34
CA GLU A 198 -6.16 11.87 28.62
C GLU A 198 -6.62 12.84 29.72
N SER A 199 -6.94 14.09 29.38
CA SER A 199 -7.53 15.06 30.32
C SER A 199 -9.01 14.84 30.58
N GLY A 200 -9.66 13.89 29.89
CA GLY A 200 -11.08 13.58 30.03
C GLY A 200 -12.02 14.59 29.37
N GLU A 201 -11.52 15.51 28.54
CA GLU A 201 -12.31 16.51 27.83
C GLU A 201 -13.15 15.92 26.69
N ILE A 202 -12.69 14.82 26.09
CA ILE A 202 -13.38 14.14 24.99
C ILE A 202 -13.58 12.65 25.28
N THR A 203 -14.62 12.07 24.70
CA THR A 203 -14.91 10.63 24.80
C THR A 203 -14.08 9.80 23.82
N GLN A 204 -13.98 8.48 24.05
CA GLN A 204 -13.32 7.55 23.12
C GLN A 204 -13.91 7.64 21.70
N GLN A 205 -15.24 7.70 21.59
CA GLN A 205 -15.92 7.77 20.29
C GLN A 205 -15.55 9.05 19.53
N GLU A 206 -15.37 10.16 20.23
CA GLU A 206 -14.97 11.43 19.63
C GLU A 206 -13.50 11.41 19.20
N MET A 207 -12.63 10.75 19.97
CA MET A 207 -11.23 10.51 19.59
C MET A 207 -11.14 9.66 18.31
N ASP A 208 -11.85 8.53 18.27
CA ASP A 208 -11.86 7.62 17.11
C ASP A 208 -12.36 8.34 15.85
N ARG A 209 -13.43 9.14 15.99
CA ARG A 209 -13.97 9.97 14.89
C ARG A 209 -12.96 10.98 14.36
N LYS A 210 -12.23 11.68 15.25
CA LYS A 210 -11.20 12.65 14.85
C LYS A 210 -10.01 11.95 14.17
N ASP A 211 -9.60 10.78 14.66
CA ASP A 211 -8.55 9.95 14.05
C ASP A 211 -8.94 9.47 12.64
N GLU A 212 -10.17 9.01 12.45
CA GLU A 212 -10.69 8.62 11.13
C GLU A 212 -10.69 9.80 10.13
N VAL A 213 -11.14 10.97 10.55
CA VAL A 213 -11.20 12.17 9.70
C VAL A 213 -9.80 12.63 9.28
N GLU A 214 -8.85 12.69 10.21
CA GLU A 214 -7.48 13.11 9.90
C GLU A 214 -6.75 12.10 9.00
N ARG A 215 -6.93 10.79 9.23
CA ARG A 215 -6.40 9.76 8.33
C ARG A 215 -7.01 9.88 6.94
N SER A 216 -8.33 9.98 6.84
CA SER A 216 -9.02 10.14 5.56
C SER A 216 -8.50 11.38 4.82
N ARG A 217 -8.35 12.51 5.52
CA ARG A 217 -7.79 13.75 4.94
C ARG A 217 -6.39 13.54 4.38
N LEU A 218 -5.45 12.98 5.16
CA LEU A 218 -4.07 12.74 4.71
C LEU A 218 -4.03 11.79 3.51
N SER A 219 -4.81 10.71 3.53
CA SER A 219 -4.89 9.74 2.44
C SER A 219 -5.45 10.39 1.16
N ASN A 220 -6.53 11.16 1.26
CA ASN A 220 -7.14 11.81 0.10
C ASN A 220 -6.23 12.89 -0.51
N VAL A 221 -5.53 13.65 0.34
CA VAL A 221 -4.54 14.64 -0.12
C VAL A 221 -3.37 13.95 -0.81
N ALA A 222 -2.87 12.83 -0.27
CA ALA A 222 -1.82 12.04 -0.91
C ALA A 222 -2.24 11.55 -2.30
N PHE A 223 -3.45 11.02 -2.40
CA PHE A 223 -4.02 10.52 -3.65
C PHE A 223 -4.16 11.65 -4.68
N TYR A 224 -4.71 12.81 -4.28
CA TYR A 224 -4.84 13.97 -5.16
C TYR A 224 -3.50 14.52 -5.67
N ILE A 225 -2.52 14.71 -4.76
CA ILE A 225 -1.19 15.22 -5.11
C ILE A 225 -0.47 14.23 -6.02
N GLN A 226 -0.60 12.93 -5.74
CA GLN A 226 -0.03 11.88 -6.57
C GLN A 226 -0.60 11.91 -7.98
N SER A 227 -1.93 12.01 -8.15
CA SER A 227 -2.53 12.08 -9.49
C SER A 227 -2.05 13.31 -10.28
N ILE A 228 -1.96 14.48 -9.64
CA ILE A 228 -1.42 15.69 -10.31
C ILE A 228 0.04 15.49 -10.71
N GLY A 229 0.86 15.00 -9.80
CA GLY A 229 2.28 14.75 -10.07
C GLY A 229 2.47 13.72 -11.18
N GLU A 230 1.63 12.69 -11.23
CA GLU A 230 1.64 11.67 -12.29
C GLU A 230 1.29 12.26 -13.66
N VAL A 231 0.30 13.15 -13.76
CA VAL A 231 -0.02 13.85 -15.02
C VAL A 231 1.17 14.67 -15.52
N VAL A 232 1.90 15.34 -14.61
CA VAL A 232 3.11 16.09 -14.97
C VAL A 232 4.21 15.15 -15.49
N ILE A 233 4.42 14.00 -14.84
CA ILE A 233 5.38 12.98 -15.30
C ILE A 233 4.97 12.44 -16.68
N LEU A 234 3.69 12.14 -16.89
CA LEU A 234 3.16 11.68 -18.17
C LEU A 234 3.32 12.73 -19.28
N ALA A 235 3.12 14.01 -18.98
CA ALA A 235 3.36 15.09 -19.95
C ALA A 235 4.84 15.18 -20.37
N MET A 236 5.77 15.01 -19.43
CA MET A 236 7.21 14.92 -19.74
C MET A 236 7.51 13.69 -20.61
N ILE A 237 6.89 12.55 -20.28
CA ILE A 237 7.00 11.29 -21.05
C ILE A 237 6.53 11.47 -22.50
N VAL A 238 5.43 12.18 -22.75
CA VAL A 238 4.98 12.57 -24.10
C VAL A 238 6.06 13.35 -24.84
N GLY A 239 6.68 14.34 -24.19
CA GLY A 239 7.81 15.07 -24.76
C GLY A 239 8.99 14.17 -25.13
N ILE A 240 9.36 13.23 -24.27
CA ILE A 240 10.42 12.25 -24.52
C ILE A 240 10.07 11.34 -25.70
N MET A 241 8.83 10.88 -25.81
CA MET A 241 8.38 10.05 -26.94
C MET A 241 8.53 10.75 -28.29
N PHE A 242 8.17 12.04 -28.38
CA PHE A 242 8.41 12.82 -29.60
C PHE A 242 9.90 13.01 -29.89
N GLY A 243 10.73 13.16 -28.86
CA GLY A 243 12.19 13.22 -28.99
C GLY A 243 12.81 11.92 -29.54
N VAL A 244 12.32 10.76 -29.05
CA VAL A 244 12.78 9.42 -29.48
C VAL A 244 12.16 8.99 -30.81
N LYS A 245 11.10 9.65 -31.27
CA LYS A 245 10.39 9.34 -32.52
C LYS A 245 9.88 7.89 -32.53
N VAL A 246 9.14 7.54 -31.48
CA VAL A 246 8.64 6.19 -31.21
C VAL A 246 7.70 5.66 -32.30
N ASP A 247 7.07 6.57 -33.05
CA ASP A 247 6.16 6.32 -34.17
C ASP A 247 6.87 5.88 -35.47
N LYS A 248 8.19 6.09 -35.59
CA LYS A 248 8.91 5.88 -36.85
C LYS A 248 9.33 4.44 -37.12
N SER A 249 9.52 3.62 -36.08
CA SER A 249 9.89 2.21 -36.25
C SER A 249 9.64 1.40 -34.99
N VAL A 250 9.48 0.09 -35.15
CA VAL A 250 9.37 -0.87 -34.04
C VAL A 250 10.59 -0.79 -33.10
N ALA A 251 11.79 -0.64 -33.64
CA ALA A 251 13.00 -0.47 -32.84
C ALA A 251 12.97 0.82 -31.99
N ASN A 252 12.48 1.92 -32.55
CA ASN A 252 12.30 3.16 -31.79
C ASN A 252 11.20 3.03 -30.73
N ASN A 253 10.13 2.28 -30.99
CA ASN A 253 9.09 1.99 -30.01
C ASN A 253 9.66 1.18 -28.82
N ASN A 254 10.43 0.12 -29.08
CA ASN A 254 11.10 -0.68 -28.05
C ASN A 254 12.03 0.17 -27.19
N ARG A 255 12.88 0.97 -27.85
CA ARG A 255 13.78 1.90 -27.16
C ARG A 255 13.00 2.96 -26.38
N GLY A 256 11.89 3.45 -26.94
CA GLY A 256 10.95 4.35 -26.29
C GLY A 256 10.50 3.78 -24.96
N LEU A 257 9.88 2.60 -24.95
CA LEU A 257 9.40 1.92 -23.75
C LEU A 257 10.50 1.78 -22.69
N SER A 258 11.69 1.31 -23.04
CA SER A 258 12.81 1.20 -22.10
C SER A 258 13.24 2.56 -21.52
N VAL A 259 13.27 3.61 -22.34
CA VAL A 259 13.60 4.98 -21.90
C VAL A 259 12.50 5.53 -20.98
N LEU A 260 11.23 5.26 -21.27
CA LEU A 260 10.11 5.69 -20.43
C LEU A 260 10.15 5.04 -19.05
N ILE A 261 10.40 3.72 -18.99
CA ILE A 261 10.57 3.00 -17.73
C ILE A 261 11.72 3.61 -16.92
N ALA A 262 12.87 3.84 -17.56
CA ALA A 262 14.04 4.42 -16.91
C ALA A 262 13.78 5.86 -16.41
N PHE A 263 13.08 6.68 -17.19
CA PHE A 263 12.71 8.04 -16.79
C PHE A 263 11.75 8.04 -15.60
N ALA A 264 10.68 7.26 -15.66
CA ALA A 264 9.75 7.13 -14.53
C ALA A 264 10.45 6.58 -13.27
N THR A 265 11.40 5.64 -13.44
CA THR A 265 12.26 5.13 -12.36
C THR A 265 13.17 6.22 -11.78
N ALA A 266 13.74 7.08 -12.62
CA ALA A 266 14.56 8.21 -12.16
C ALA A 266 13.72 9.23 -11.37
N CYS A 267 12.51 9.55 -11.84
CA CYS A 267 11.56 10.36 -11.08
C CYS A 267 11.26 9.72 -9.71
N TRP A 268 11.00 8.40 -9.69
CA TRP A 268 10.75 7.68 -8.45
C TRP A 268 11.94 7.75 -7.48
N LEU A 269 13.15 7.49 -7.96
CA LEU A 269 14.37 7.58 -7.16
C LEU A 269 14.50 8.99 -6.55
N ILE A 270 14.43 10.04 -7.36
CA ILE A 270 14.60 11.43 -6.89
C ILE A 270 13.53 11.80 -5.86
N LEU A 271 12.27 11.48 -6.13
CA LEU A 271 11.15 11.84 -5.26
C LEU A 271 11.08 11.00 -3.98
N SER A 272 11.72 9.82 -3.96
CA SER A 272 11.79 8.97 -2.76
C SER A 272 12.89 9.39 -1.78
N ILE A 273 13.96 10.06 -2.23
CA ILE A 273 15.09 10.45 -1.39
C ILE A 273 14.67 11.25 -0.15
N PRO A 274 13.80 12.27 -0.25
CA PRO A 274 13.34 13.01 0.92
C PRO A 274 12.70 12.11 1.99
N TRP A 275 11.95 11.09 1.59
CA TRP A 275 11.30 10.17 2.53
C TRP A 275 12.35 9.39 3.32
N PHE A 276 13.35 8.82 2.66
CA PHE A 276 14.40 8.06 3.32
C PHE A 276 15.29 8.90 4.25
N ILE A 277 15.36 10.21 4.06
CA ILE A 277 16.16 11.12 4.90
C ILE A 277 15.32 11.70 6.06
N LEU A 278 14.05 12.04 5.80
CA LEU A 278 13.20 12.77 6.74
C LEU A 278 12.30 11.87 7.59
N GLU A 279 12.13 10.60 7.21
CA GLU A 279 11.34 9.63 7.96
C GLU A 279 11.91 9.48 9.38
N LYS A 280 11.06 9.78 10.37
CA LYS A 280 11.41 9.59 11.77
C LYS A 280 11.13 8.15 12.19
N GLU A 281 12.09 7.58 12.90
CA GLU A 281 11.98 6.23 13.43
C GLU A 281 10.88 6.18 14.50
N ARG A 282 9.82 5.44 14.19
CA ARG A 282 8.72 5.13 15.11
C ARG A 282 8.67 3.62 15.23
N PRO A 283 9.24 3.05 16.31
CA PRO A 283 9.24 1.62 16.52
C PRO A 283 7.81 1.07 16.47
N GLY A 284 7.63 -0.01 15.72
CA GLY A 284 6.41 -0.81 15.76
C GLY A 284 6.30 -1.57 17.08
N MET A 285 5.41 -2.55 17.09
CA MET A 285 5.15 -3.38 18.27
C MET A 285 6.41 -4.16 18.66
N LYS A 286 6.58 -4.42 19.97
CA LYS A 286 7.68 -5.25 20.46
C LYS A 286 7.44 -6.70 20.08
N VAL A 287 8.51 -7.36 19.60
CA VAL A 287 8.52 -8.81 19.40
C VAL A 287 8.51 -9.48 20.77
N PRO A 288 7.61 -10.45 21.05
CA PRO A 288 7.64 -11.18 22.31
C PRO A 288 8.99 -11.88 22.53
N ASP A 289 9.50 -11.88 23.76
CA ASP A 289 10.87 -12.33 24.10
C ASP A 289 11.23 -13.76 23.65
N HIS A 290 10.21 -14.61 23.41
CA HIS A 290 10.38 -16.01 22.98
C HIS A 290 10.27 -16.21 21.46
N LEU A 291 10.04 -15.15 20.69
CA LEU A 291 9.86 -15.23 19.23
C LEU A 291 10.92 -14.38 18.51
N ASN A 292 11.29 -14.82 17.31
CA ASN A 292 12.05 -14.03 16.35
C ASN A 292 11.10 -13.34 15.35
N MET A 293 11.59 -12.34 14.62
CA MET A 293 10.77 -11.57 13.68
C MET A 293 10.05 -12.43 12.62
N VAL A 294 10.73 -13.43 12.06
CA VAL A 294 10.12 -14.35 11.08
C VAL A 294 9.04 -15.21 11.75
N THR A 295 9.32 -15.76 12.94
CA THR A 295 8.38 -16.61 13.67
C THR A 295 7.19 -15.85 14.24
N VAL A 296 7.34 -14.55 14.53
CA VAL A 296 6.24 -13.67 14.95
C VAL A 296 5.17 -13.58 13.88
N GLY A 297 5.54 -13.46 12.60
CA GLY A 297 4.57 -13.42 11.51
C GLY A 297 3.71 -14.68 11.46
N PHE A 298 4.33 -15.86 11.54
CA PHE A 298 3.61 -17.14 11.58
C PHE A 298 2.76 -17.29 12.85
N TRP A 299 3.27 -16.85 13.99
CA TRP A 299 2.53 -16.88 15.26
C TRP A 299 1.30 -15.97 15.23
N GLN A 300 1.43 -14.75 14.69
CA GLN A 300 0.34 -13.79 14.54
C GLN A 300 -0.72 -14.36 13.59
N LEU A 301 -0.30 -14.95 12.47
CA LEU A 301 -1.20 -15.62 11.54
C LEU A 301 -1.94 -16.79 12.21
N TRP A 302 -1.23 -17.63 12.97
CA TRP A 302 -1.84 -18.75 13.70
C TRP A 302 -2.86 -18.28 14.73
N ARG A 303 -2.54 -17.25 15.52
CA ARG A 303 -3.48 -16.66 16.48
C ARG A 303 -4.69 -16.03 15.79
N ALA A 304 -4.46 -15.28 14.72
CA ALA A 304 -5.54 -14.66 13.94
C ALA A 304 -6.48 -15.74 13.37
N LEU A 305 -5.94 -16.85 12.85
CA LEU A 305 -6.74 -17.99 12.38
C LEU A 305 -7.52 -18.67 13.52
N GLY A 306 -6.94 -18.80 14.71
CA GLY A 306 -7.65 -19.33 15.89
C GLY A 306 -8.80 -18.43 16.36
N GLN A 307 -8.66 -17.11 16.21
CA GLN A 307 -9.64 -16.11 16.64
C GLN A 307 -10.62 -15.69 15.54
N VAL A 308 -10.40 -16.11 14.29
CA VAL A 308 -11.18 -15.66 13.13
C VAL A 308 -12.67 -15.91 13.27
N TRP A 309 -13.05 -16.99 13.95
CA TRP A 309 -14.45 -17.38 14.17
C TRP A 309 -15.16 -16.57 15.27
N GLN A 310 -14.41 -15.93 16.16
CA GLN A 310 -14.96 -15.02 17.16
C GLN A 310 -15.28 -13.65 16.54
N LEU A 311 -14.54 -13.27 15.49
CA LEU A 311 -14.65 -11.99 14.80
C LEU A 311 -15.40 -12.13 13.47
N LYS A 312 -16.64 -12.65 13.52
CA LYS A 312 -17.45 -12.94 12.31
C LYS A 312 -17.61 -11.73 11.38
N GLN A 313 -17.79 -10.53 11.93
CA GLN A 313 -17.90 -9.30 11.14
C GLN A 313 -16.59 -8.98 10.41
N SER A 314 -15.45 -9.13 11.10
CA SER A 314 -14.13 -8.94 10.49
C SER A 314 -13.83 -9.98 9.43
N LEU A 315 -14.26 -11.23 9.61
CA LEU A 315 -14.12 -12.29 8.59
C LEU A 315 -14.94 -11.99 7.34
N ILE A 316 -16.20 -11.57 7.48
CA ILE A 316 -17.04 -11.17 6.34
C ILE A 316 -16.40 -10.00 5.60
N TYR A 317 -15.93 -8.99 6.33
CA TYR A 317 -15.20 -7.88 5.76
C TYR A 317 -13.94 -8.32 5.02
N LEU A 318 -13.13 -9.21 5.61
CA LEU A 318 -11.89 -9.70 5.01
C LEU A 318 -12.15 -10.51 3.73
N VAL A 319 -13.17 -11.37 3.72
CA VAL A 319 -13.56 -12.13 2.52
C VAL A 319 -14.05 -11.18 1.44
N GLY A 320 -14.90 -10.22 1.79
CA GLY A 320 -15.37 -9.20 0.85
C GLY A 320 -14.22 -8.36 0.28
N TYR A 321 -13.30 -7.93 1.14
CA TYR A 321 -12.10 -7.18 0.76
C TYR A 321 -11.17 -8.01 -0.13
N PHE A 322 -10.98 -9.29 0.17
CA PHE A 322 -10.20 -10.22 -0.65
C PHE A 322 -10.81 -10.37 -2.05
N LEU A 323 -12.11 -10.65 -2.15
CA LEU A 323 -12.79 -10.80 -3.44
C LEU A 323 -12.80 -9.49 -4.24
N LEU A 324 -13.01 -8.35 -3.59
CA LEU A 324 -12.97 -7.04 -4.22
C LEU A 324 -11.55 -6.70 -4.69
N GLY A 325 -10.54 -6.97 -3.87
CA GLY A 325 -9.14 -6.75 -4.21
C GLY A 325 -8.67 -7.64 -5.36
N ASP A 326 -9.01 -8.93 -5.34
CA ASP A 326 -8.67 -9.89 -6.39
C ASP A 326 -9.34 -9.52 -7.72
N SER A 327 -10.65 -9.21 -7.69
CA SER A 327 -11.39 -8.78 -8.87
C SER A 327 -10.86 -7.46 -9.46
N LEU A 328 -10.50 -6.48 -8.63
CA LEU A 328 -9.94 -5.21 -9.08
C LEU A 328 -8.58 -5.41 -9.76
N ASN A 329 -7.65 -6.12 -9.09
CA ASN A 329 -6.31 -6.36 -9.63
C ASN A 329 -6.35 -7.20 -10.92
N THR A 330 -7.19 -8.23 -10.96
CA THR A 330 -7.39 -9.06 -12.15
C THR A 330 -7.99 -8.25 -13.28
N THR A 331 -9.00 -7.42 -13.00
CA THR A 331 -9.63 -6.55 -14.01
C THR A 331 -8.63 -5.57 -14.61
N VAL A 332 -7.82 -4.90 -13.78
CA VAL A 332 -6.76 -3.99 -14.27
C VAL A 332 -5.76 -4.74 -15.16
N THR A 333 -5.33 -5.93 -14.74
CA THR A 333 -4.39 -6.75 -15.50
C THR A 333 -4.96 -7.20 -16.86
N VAL A 334 -6.21 -7.66 -16.87
CA VAL A 334 -6.89 -8.11 -18.09
C VAL A 334 -7.15 -6.95 -19.04
N ILE A 335 -7.64 -5.81 -18.54
CA ILE A 335 -7.84 -4.60 -19.34
C ILE A 335 -6.51 -4.16 -19.96
N ALA A 336 -5.43 -4.08 -19.17
CA ALA A 336 -4.12 -3.67 -19.67
C ALA A 336 -3.60 -4.64 -20.75
N THR A 337 -3.76 -5.95 -20.56
CA THR A 337 -3.33 -6.97 -21.53
C THR A 337 -4.10 -6.85 -22.85
N LEU A 338 -5.43 -6.75 -22.78
CA LEU A 338 -6.28 -6.61 -23.97
C LEU A 338 -6.06 -5.27 -24.68
N GLN A 339 -5.96 -4.17 -23.91
CA GLN A 339 -5.72 -2.84 -24.45
C GLN A 339 -4.39 -2.77 -25.20
N ASN A 340 -3.32 -3.35 -24.63
CA ASN A 340 -2.02 -3.43 -25.29
C ASN A 340 -2.10 -4.15 -26.64
N GLN A 341 -2.85 -5.26 -26.74
CA GLN A 341 -3.07 -6.00 -27.99
C GLN A 341 -3.88 -5.20 -29.01
N VAL A 342 -5.00 -4.61 -28.58
CA VAL A 342 -5.89 -3.84 -29.48
C VAL A 342 -5.17 -2.61 -30.06
N VAL A 343 -4.31 -1.98 -29.27
CA VAL A 343 -3.54 -0.80 -29.67
C VAL A 343 -2.21 -1.18 -30.33
N SER A 344 -1.96 -2.47 -30.60
CA SER A 344 -0.71 -2.97 -31.21
C SER A 344 0.55 -2.46 -30.50
N TYR A 345 0.49 -2.32 -29.18
CA TYR A 345 1.57 -1.84 -28.32
C TYR A 345 2.15 -0.46 -28.71
N GLU A 346 1.34 0.39 -29.35
CA GLU A 346 1.75 1.77 -29.68
C GLU A 346 1.88 2.61 -28.40
N THR A 347 3.12 2.99 -28.08
CA THR A 347 3.45 3.64 -26.79
C THR A 347 2.75 4.99 -26.62
N LEU A 348 2.55 5.75 -27.71
CA LEU A 348 1.87 7.06 -27.66
C LEU A 348 0.40 6.91 -27.25
N THR A 349 -0.34 6.03 -27.92
CA THR A 349 -1.75 5.80 -27.65
C THR A 349 -1.97 5.26 -26.24
N LEU A 350 -1.13 4.33 -25.78
CA LEU A 350 -1.17 3.84 -24.39
C LEU A 350 -0.92 4.94 -23.37
N THR A 351 0.03 5.84 -23.64
CA THR A 351 0.30 6.97 -22.75
C THR A 351 -0.85 7.96 -22.73
N TYR A 352 -1.50 8.24 -23.86
CA TYR A 352 -2.68 9.10 -23.88
C TYR A 352 -3.85 8.51 -23.09
N LEU A 353 -4.07 7.18 -23.19
CA LEU A 353 -5.09 6.50 -22.38
C LEU A 353 -4.78 6.59 -20.89
N LEU A 354 -3.51 6.46 -20.49
CA LEU A 354 -3.08 6.69 -19.10
C LEU A 354 -3.34 8.13 -18.66
N ILE A 355 -2.99 9.13 -19.47
CA ILE A 355 -3.25 10.54 -19.15
C ILE A 355 -4.74 10.79 -18.91
N VAL A 356 -5.61 10.27 -19.77
CA VAL A 356 -7.06 10.42 -19.60
C VAL A 356 -7.54 9.75 -18.31
N GLY A 357 -7.08 8.54 -18.03
CA GLY A 357 -7.44 7.81 -16.80
C GLY A 357 -7.02 8.53 -15.52
N ILE A 358 -5.76 8.98 -15.46
CA ILE A 358 -5.22 9.68 -14.28
C ILE A 358 -5.80 11.10 -14.14
N ALA A 359 -6.05 11.80 -15.24
CA ALA A 359 -6.73 13.10 -15.19
C ALA A 359 -8.18 12.95 -14.67
N ALA A 360 -8.91 11.92 -15.13
CA ALA A 360 -10.24 11.63 -14.62
C ALA A 360 -10.22 11.27 -13.12
N GLN A 361 -9.22 10.50 -12.68
CA GLN A 361 -8.98 10.23 -11.26
C GLN A 361 -8.74 11.54 -10.47
N ALA A 362 -7.84 12.41 -10.94
CA ALA A 362 -7.53 13.69 -10.29
C ALA A 362 -8.78 14.57 -10.16
N ILE A 363 -9.61 14.62 -11.21
CA ILE A 363 -10.89 15.36 -11.21
C ILE A 363 -11.86 14.74 -10.20
N GLY A 364 -12.00 13.42 -10.17
CA GLY A 364 -12.89 12.72 -9.23
C GLY A 364 -12.52 12.98 -7.77
N ILE A 365 -11.24 12.88 -7.42
CA ILE A 365 -10.75 13.16 -6.06
C ILE A 365 -10.86 14.65 -5.74
N GLY A 366 -10.52 15.52 -6.69
CA GLY A 366 -10.65 16.96 -6.52
C GLY A 366 -12.09 17.39 -6.24
N ALA A 367 -13.05 16.80 -6.97
CA ALA A 367 -14.48 17.02 -6.73
C ALA A 367 -14.91 16.52 -5.34
N PHE A 368 -14.41 15.35 -4.92
CA PHE A 368 -14.65 14.82 -3.57
C PHE A 368 -14.12 15.74 -2.47
N LEU A 369 -12.91 16.29 -2.66
CA LEU A 369 -12.28 17.23 -1.71
C LEU A 369 -12.93 18.61 -1.70
N ALA A 370 -13.51 19.05 -2.82
CA ALA A 370 -14.22 20.34 -2.92
C ALA A 370 -15.61 20.31 -2.27
N HIS A 371 -16.23 19.13 -2.16
CA HIS A 371 -17.55 18.94 -1.57
C HIS A 371 -17.57 17.88 -0.47
N PRO A 372 -16.79 18.05 0.62
CA PRO A 372 -16.74 17.07 1.70
C PRO A 372 -18.12 16.93 2.37
N GLU A 373 -18.85 18.03 2.56
CA GLU A 373 -20.17 18.04 3.22
C GLU A 373 -21.28 17.35 2.42
N ALA A 374 -21.14 17.21 1.10
CA ALA A 374 -22.14 16.53 0.27
C ALA A 374 -22.01 14.99 0.33
N ILE A 375 -20.85 14.47 0.74
CA ILE A 375 -20.51 13.03 0.63
C ILE A 375 -20.15 12.40 1.99
N GLN A 376 -19.57 13.15 2.94
CA GLN A 376 -19.29 12.64 4.31
C GLN A 376 -20.54 12.16 5.07
N PRO A 377 -21.73 12.81 4.98
CA PRO A 377 -22.94 12.29 5.63
C PRO A 377 -23.41 10.95 5.04
N GLN A 378 -23.05 10.65 3.78
CA GLN A 378 -23.40 9.38 3.13
C GLN A 378 -22.45 8.24 3.53
N CYS A 379 -21.17 8.54 3.83
CA CYS A 379 -20.26 7.55 4.44
C CYS A 379 -20.62 7.23 5.90
N GLN A 380 -21.23 8.17 6.63
CA GLN A 380 -21.78 7.88 7.97
C GLN A 380 -22.92 6.83 7.95
N ILE A 381 -23.56 6.58 6.81
CA ILE A 381 -24.63 5.57 6.70
C ILE A 381 -24.06 4.16 6.44
N HIS A 382 -22.79 4.01 6.06
CA HIS A 382 -22.24 2.68 5.69
C HIS A 382 -21.37 1.99 6.75
N VAL A 383 -20.97 2.67 7.84
CA VAL A 383 -20.18 2.06 8.92
C VAL A 383 -21.01 1.75 10.17
N GLN A 384 -22.23 2.28 10.29
CA GLN A 384 -23.05 2.10 11.49
C GLN A 384 -24.41 1.41 11.29
N ARG A 385 -24.69 0.88 10.10
CA ARG A 385 -25.85 0.01 9.90
C ARG A 385 -25.54 -1.10 8.91
N SER A 386 -25.64 -2.32 9.43
CA SER A 386 -25.73 -3.62 8.77
C SER A 386 -26.88 -3.69 7.74
N HIS A 387 -26.83 -2.85 6.71
CA HIS A 387 -27.79 -2.79 5.60
C HIS A 387 -27.14 -3.12 4.25
N GLY A 388 -25.81 -3.11 4.12
CA GLY A 388 -25.13 -3.52 2.88
C GLY A 388 -25.39 -4.97 2.49
N LEU A 389 -25.42 -5.88 3.47
CA LEU A 389 -25.82 -7.28 3.27
C LEU A 389 -27.32 -7.41 2.94
N TYR A 390 -28.17 -6.55 3.51
CA TYR A 390 -29.60 -6.55 3.24
C TYR A 390 -29.91 -6.15 1.79
N TYR A 391 -29.24 -5.13 1.25
CA TYR A 391 -29.43 -4.72 -0.15
C TYR A 391 -28.81 -5.71 -1.15
N ALA A 392 -27.66 -6.32 -0.82
CA ALA A 392 -27.04 -7.35 -1.65
C ALA A 392 -27.89 -8.65 -1.69
N LEU A 393 -28.49 -9.06 -0.57
CA LEU A 393 -29.35 -10.24 -0.50
C LEU A 393 -30.75 -9.99 -1.10
N ARG A 394 -31.26 -8.76 -1.03
CA ARG A 394 -32.52 -8.37 -1.67
C ARG A 394 -32.40 -8.28 -3.19
N TRP A 395 -31.23 -7.89 -3.71
CA TRP A 395 -30.92 -7.98 -5.15
C TRP A 395 -30.87 -9.43 -5.65
N LEU A 396 -30.55 -10.39 -4.78
CA LEU A 396 -30.58 -11.83 -5.03
C LEU A 396 -31.95 -12.48 -4.79
N GLY A 397 -33.01 -11.71 -4.51
CA GLY A 397 -34.39 -12.19 -4.49
C GLY A 397 -34.83 -12.94 -3.22
N TYR A 398 -34.09 -12.83 -2.11
CA TYR A 398 -34.50 -13.40 -0.82
C TYR A 398 -35.10 -12.31 0.10
N ASP A 399 -36.42 -12.31 0.24
CA ASP A 399 -37.12 -11.55 1.29
C ASP A 399 -37.18 -12.40 2.56
N TRP A 400 -36.39 -12.02 3.57
CA TRP A 400 -36.61 -12.46 4.95
C TRP A 400 -37.20 -11.31 5.75
N GLN A 401 -38.48 -11.43 6.11
CA GLN A 401 -39.10 -10.60 7.14
C GLN A 401 -38.58 -11.07 8.51
N LEU A 402 -37.89 -10.20 9.23
CA LEU A 402 -37.59 -10.39 10.64
C LEU A 402 -38.62 -9.58 11.43
N ASP A 403 -39.49 -10.28 12.17
CA ASP A 403 -40.18 -9.74 13.35
C ASP A 403 -39.17 -9.49 14.49
#